data_AF-A0A836RU96-F1
#
_entry.id   AF-A0A836RU96-F1
#
_cell.length_a   1.000
_cell.length_b   1.000
_cell.length_c   1.000
_cell.angle_alpha   90.00
_cell.angle_beta   90.00
_cell.angle_gamma   90.00
#
_symmetry.space_group_name_H-M   'P 1'
#
loop_
_entity.id
_entity.type
_entity.pdbx_description
1 polymer ?
#
loop_
_entity_poly.entity_id
_entity_poly.type
_entity_poly.pdbx_seq_one_letter_code
_entity_poly.pdbx_strand_id
1 'polypeptide(L)'
;MNKKNIKRIQLLSRLPVMRYAYARPKSKAPLPVNLTISLLYSCNSRCQTCNVYEKKAADFTVEEYEKTFASIGKAPYWFTMSGGEPFLRKDIVDVCLAAAKYCEPGIINIPTNGSLYKVIPERVQALLEQLP
;
A
#
# COMPACT_ATOMS: atom_id res chain seq x y z
N MET A 1 -7.82 -13.91 20.21
CA MET A 1 -6.72 -12.91 20.02
C MET A 1 -7.05 -12.09 18.77
N ASN A 2 -7.08 -10.75 18.83
CA ASN A 2 -7.49 -9.91 17.69
C ASN A 2 -6.52 -10.10 16.48
N LYS A 3 -7.04 -10.06 15.24
CA LYS A 3 -6.32 -10.16 13.94
C LYS A 3 -5.07 -9.26 13.91
N LYS A 4 -5.16 -8.06 14.50
CA LYS A 4 -4.04 -7.11 14.66
C LYS A 4 -2.90 -7.65 15.54
N ASN A 5 -3.22 -8.32 16.65
CA ASN A 5 -2.21 -8.91 17.55
C ASN A 5 -1.52 -10.10 16.88
N ILE A 6 -2.25 -10.90 16.11
CA ILE A 6 -1.70 -12.02 15.34
C ILE A 6 -0.67 -11.52 14.31
N LYS A 7 -1.01 -10.48 13.55
CA LYS A 7 -0.10 -9.89 12.55
C LYS A 7 1.14 -9.25 13.19
N ARG A 8 0.99 -8.61 14.35
CA ARG A 8 2.13 -8.07 15.12
C ARG A 8 3.08 -9.19 15.56
N ILE A 9 2.55 -10.30 16.07
CA ILE A 9 3.36 -11.47 16.46
C ILE A 9 4.05 -12.08 15.23
N GLN A 10 3.35 -12.19 14.10
CA GLN A 10 3.91 -12.67 12.83
C GLN A 10 5.05 -11.78 12.31
N LEU A 11 4.96 -10.46 12.51
CA LEU A 11 6.06 -9.55 12.17
C LEU A 11 7.27 -9.76 13.09
N LEU A 12 7.04 -9.82 14.40
CA LEU A 12 8.11 -10.02 15.38
C LEU A 12 8.85 -11.36 15.16
N SER A 13 8.12 -12.42 14.81
CA SER A 13 8.74 -13.73 14.54
C SER A 13 9.62 -13.75 13.29
N ARG A 14 9.48 -12.77 12.38
CA ARG A 14 10.34 -12.63 11.18
C ARG A 14 11.62 -11.83 11.41
N LEU A 15 11.73 -11.09 12.53
CA LEU A 15 12.92 -10.28 12.82
C LEU A 15 14.24 -11.08 12.83
N PRO A 16 14.32 -12.30 13.41
CA PRO A 16 15.56 -13.07 13.37
C PRO A 16 16.00 -13.42 11.94
N VAL A 17 15.05 -13.79 11.07
CA VAL A 17 15.32 -14.11 9.66
C VAL A 17 15.81 -12.88 8.91
N MET A 18 15.19 -11.72 9.14
CA MET A 18 15.63 -10.45 8.52
C MET A 18 17.02 -10.03 8.99
N ARG A 19 17.32 -10.16 10.28
CA ARG A 19 18.66 -9.88 10.84
C ARG A 19 19.72 -10.82 10.28
N TYR A 20 19.39 -12.11 10.16
CA TYR A 20 20.27 -13.10 9.55
C TYR A 20 20.55 -12.78 8.09
N ALA A 21 19.51 -12.44 7.31
CA ALA A 21 19.66 -12.09 5.90
C ALA A 21 20.51 -10.82 5.71
N TYR A 22 20.32 -9.82 6.56
CA TYR A 22 21.14 -8.61 6.57
C TYR A 22 22.62 -8.90 6.89
N ALA A 23 22.89 -9.76 7.88
CA ALA A 23 24.25 -10.15 8.25
C ALA A 23 24.94 -11.05 7.21
N ARG A 24 24.18 -11.70 6.31
CA ARG A 24 24.70 -12.60 5.27
C ARG A 24 24.15 -12.25 3.89
N PRO A 25 24.81 -11.34 3.14
CA PRO A 25 24.33 -10.81 1.86
C PRO A 25 24.09 -11.86 0.76
N LYS A 26 24.72 -13.05 0.86
CA LYS A 26 24.54 -14.16 -0.09
C LYS A 26 23.28 -15.00 0.17
N SER A 27 22.53 -14.74 1.24
CA SER A 27 21.29 -15.45 1.54
C SER A 27 20.10 -14.86 0.77
N LYS A 28 19.04 -15.66 0.58
CA LYS A 28 17.80 -15.19 -0.06
C LYS A 28 17.17 -14.10 0.80
N ALA A 29 17.03 -12.89 0.25
CA ALA A 29 16.41 -11.79 0.95
C ALA A 29 14.93 -12.10 1.27
N PRO A 30 14.46 -11.81 2.49
CA PRO A 30 13.05 -11.93 2.82
C PRO A 30 12.25 -10.88 2.06
N LEU A 31 10.95 -11.16 1.86
CA LEU A 31 10.02 -10.18 1.29
C LEU A 31 9.87 -8.95 2.23
N PRO A 32 9.61 -7.76 1.65
CA PRO A 32 9.57 -6.52 2.40
C PRO A 32 8.41 -6.45 3.39
N VAL A 33 8.66 -5.79 4.53
CA VAL A 33 7.64 -5.51 5.56
C VAL A 33 6.72 -4.36 5.16
N ASN A 34 7.28 -3.35 4.49
CA ASN A 34 6.58 -2.15 4.07
C ASN A 34 6.62 -2.03 2.55
N LEU A 35 5.47 -1.79 1.93
CA LEU A 35 5.33 -1.51 0.51
C LEU A 35 4.77 -0.11 0.31
N THR A 36 5.55 0.76 -0.31
CA THR A 36 5.08 2.06 -0.81
C THR A 36 4.74 1.91 -2.29
N ILE A 37 3.47 2.14 -2.61
CA ILE A 37 2.93 1.96 -3.96
C ILE A 37 2.63 3.33 -4.53
N SER A 38 3.23 3.67 -5.66
CA SER A 38 2.83 4.83 -6.46
C SER A 38 1.64 4.43 -7.31
N LEU A 39 0.43 4.79 -6.87
CA LEU A 39 -0.81 4.45 -7.56
C LEU A 39 -0.98 5.16 -8.90
N LEU A 40 -0.43 6.36 -8.98
CA LEU A 40 -0.56 7.27 -10.10
C LEU A 40 0.48 8.37 -9.98
N TYR A 41 0.75 9.09 -11.06
CA TYR A 41 1.65 10.26 -11.03
C TYR A 41 0.94 11.61 -11.19
N SER A 42 -0.33 11.60 -11.59
CA SER A 42 -1.14 12.82 -11.69
C SER A 42 -1.43 13.44 -10.33
N CYS A 43 -1.21 14.73 -10.17
CA CYS A 43 -1.55 15.44 -8.93
C CYS A 43 -2.32 16.71 -9.28
N ASN A 44 -3.23 17.14 -8.42
CA ASN A 44 -3.91 18.43 -8.55
C ASN A 44 -3.13 19.56 -7.87
N SER A 45 -2.10 19.24 -7.07
CA SER A 45 -1.13 20.20 -6.54
C SER A 45 0.09 20.34 -7.47
N ARG A 46 0.79 21.48 -7.35
CA ARG A 46 2.05 21.79 -8.06
C ARG A 46 3.12 22.20 -7.05
N CYS A 47 3.41 21.30 -6.12
CA CYS A 47 4.35 21.57 -5.04
C CYS A 47 5.77 21.76 -5.59
N GLN A 48 6.42 22.87 -5.22
CA GLN A 48 7.75 23.28 -5.72
C GLN A 48 8.88 22.27 -5.42
N THR A 49 8.68 21.38 -4.45
CA THR A 49 9.67 20.39 -4.01
C THR A 49 9.40 18.97 -4.49
N CYS A 50 8.23 18.72 -5.12
CA CYS A 50 7.77 17.35 -5.40
C CYS A 50 7.89 16.98 -6.88
N ASN A 51 7.31 17.80 -7.77
CA ASN A 51 7.30 17.61 -9.23
C ASN A 51 6.80 16.23 -9.72
N VAL A 52 6.08 15.46 -8.88
CA VAL A 52 5.56 14.13 -9.25
C VAL A 52 4.62 14.17 -10.46
N TYR A 53 3.89 15.28 -10.64
CA TYR A 53 2.98 15.51 -11.75
C TYR A 53 3.68 15.60 -13.12
N GLU A 54 5.00 15.77 -13.15
CA GLU A 54 5.79 15.81 -14.37
C GLU A 54 6.15 14.40 -14.86
N LYS A 55 6.09 13.41 -13.97
CA LYS A 55 6.39 12.02 -14.29
C LYS A 55 5.25 11.41 -15.12
N LYS A 56 5.62 10.86 -16.28
CA LYS A 56 4.72 10.11 -17.15
C LYS A 56 5.05 8.62 -17.07
N ALA A 57 4.09 7.84 -16.60
CA ALA A 57 4.13 6.38 -16.64
C ALA A 57 2.70 5.87 -16.72
N ALA A 58 2.54 4.66 -17.28
CA ALA A 58 1.25 3.98 -17.24
C ALA A 58 0.95 3.55 -15.80
N ASP A 59 -0.27 3.81 -15.36
CA ASP A 59 -0.75 3.35 -14.07
C ASP A 59 -1.19 1.89 -14.19
N PHE A 60 -0.91 1.07 -13.17
CA PHE A 60 -1.38 -0.31 -13.11
C PHE A 60 -2.91 -0.34 -13.10
N THR A 61 -3.52 -1.32 -13.75
CA THR A 61 -4.95 -1.61 -13.60
C THR A 61 -5.23 -2.30 -12.25
N VAL A 62 -6.51 -2.38 -11.86
CA VAL A 62 -6.90 -3.10 -10.64
C VAL A 62 -6.49 -4.58 -10.74
N GLU A 63 -6.68 -5.21 -11.90
CA GLU A 63 -6.34 -6.62 -12.14
C GLU A 63 -4.83 -6.88 -12.03
N GLU A 64 -4.01 -5.93 -12.46
CA GLU A 64 -2.55 -6.01 -12.30
C GLU A 64 -2.15 -5.91 -10.82
N TYR A 65 -2.82 -5.05 -10.05
CA TYR A 65 -2.64 -5.02 -8.60
C TYR A 65 -3.10 -6.33 -7.94
N GLU A 66 -4.24 -6.89 -8.31
CA GLU A 66 -4.72 -8.16 -7.76
C GLU A 66 -3.70 -9.28 -7.99
N LYS A 67 -3.20 -9.45 -9.22
CA LYS A 67 -2.17 -10.44 -9.55
C LYS A 67 -0.89 -10.21 -8.74
N THR A 68 -0.47 -8.95 -8.63
CA THR A 68 0.73 -8.58 -7.89
C THR A 68 0.58 -8.90 -6.40
N PHE A 69 -0.52 -8.48 -5.78
CA PHE A 69 -0.79 -8.71 -4.35
C PHE A 69 -0.98 -10.19 -4.04
N ALA A 70 -1.64 -10.95 -4.92
CA ALA A 70 -1.74 -12.40 -4.80
C ALA A 70 -0.36 -13.09 -4.81
N SER A 71 0.57 -12.62 -5.67
CA SER A 71 1.94 -13.18 -5.72
C SER A 71 2.78 -12.87 -4.48
N ILE A 72 2.56 -11.70 -3.87
CA ILE A 72 3.25 -11.25 -2.65
C ILE A 72 2.67 -11.93 -1.39
N GLY A 73 1.36 -12.15 -1.38
CA GLY A 73 0.62 -12.74 -0.27
C GLY A 73 0.77 -11.97 1.04
N LYS A 74 0.76 -12.69 2.16
CA LYS A 74 0.74 -12.11 3.52
C LYS A 74 2.10 -11.62 4.03
N ALA A 75 3.05 -11.37 3.13
CA ALA A 75 4.40 -10.95 3.52
C ALA A 75 4.45 -9.51 4.09
N PRO A 76 3.89 -8.49 3.42
CA PRO A 76 3.96 -7.12 3.90
C PRO A 76 2.95 -6.89 5.03
N TYR A 77 3.38 -6.11 6.02
CA TYR A 77 2.57 -5.70 7.16
C TYR A 77 2.00 -4.29 6.96
N TRP A 78 2.73 -3.43 6.24
CA TRP A 78 2.41 -2.02 6.04
C TRP A 78 2.32 -1.72 4.54
N PHE A 79 1.19 -1.15 4.10
CA PHE A 79 1.03 -0.58 2.76
C PHE A 79 0.92 0.93 2.85
N THR A 80 1.64 1.64 1.98
CA THR A 80 1.50 3.09 1.79
C THR A 80 1.05 3.36 0.36
N MET A 81 -0.22 3.74 0.21
CA MET A 81 -0.85 4.07 -1.07
C MET A 81 -0.55 5.53 -1.42
N SER A 82 0.52 5.74 -2.18
CA SER A 82 1.10 7.04 -2.51
C SER A 82 1.01 7.33 -4.02
N GLY A 83 1.80 8.29 -4.51
CA GLY A 83 1.89 8.68 -5.92
C GLY A 83 1.83 10.19 -6.07
N GLY A 84 0.97 10.65 -6.99
CA GLY A 84 0.49 12.03 -7.05
C GLY A 84 -0.50 12.31 -5.92
N GLU A 85 -1.76 12.59 -6.27
CA GLU A 85 -2.84 12.62 -5.28
C GLU A 85 -3.66 11.32 -5.37
N PRO A 86 -3.55 10.39 -4.40
CA PRO A 86 -4.23 9.10 -4.46
C PRO A 86 -5.73 9.21 -4.71
N PHE A 87 -6.41 10.18 -4.10
CA PHE A 87 -7.85 10.34 -4.25
C PHE A 87 -8.27 10.95 -5.60
N LEU A 88 -7.36 11.23 -6.53
CA LEU A 88 -7.75 11.45 -7.94
C LEU A 88 -8.14 10.15 -8.65
N ARG A 89 -7.61 9.01 -8.18
CA ARG A 89 -7.87 7.70 -8.77
C ARG A 89 -9.24 7.15 -8.39
N LYS A 90 -10.13 7.00 -9.37
CA LYS A 90 -11.54 6.62 -9.15
C LYS A 90 -11.70 5.23 -8.52
N ASP A 91 -10.80 4.31 -8.85
CA ASP A 91 -10.72 2.90 -8.41
C ASP A 91 -9.79 2.69 -7.19
N ILE A 92 -9.43 3.74 -6.44
CA ILE A 92 -8.56 3.61 -5.25
C ILE A 92 -9.12 2.64 -4.20
N VAL A 93 -10.45 2.60 -4.06
CA VAL A 93 -11.13 1.69 -3.14
C VAL A 93 -10.86 0.24 -3.54
N ASP A 94 -11.01 -0.09 -4.82
CA ASP A 94 -10.80 -1.44 -5.35
C ASP A 94 -9.35 -1.91 -5.15
N VAL A 95 -8.37 -1.03 -5.39
CA VAL A 95 -6.95 -1.35 -5.17
C VAL A 95 -6.66 -1.59 -3.67
N CYS A 96 -7.26 -0.79 -2.78
CA CYS A 96 -7.12 -0.99 -1.34
C CYS A 96 -7.78 -2.29 -0.86
N LEU A 97 -8.95 -2.62 -1.40
CA LEU A 97 -9.65 -3.88 -1.13
C LEU A 97 -8.86 -5.09 -1.63
N ALA A 98 -8.23 -5.00 -2.81
CA ALA A 98 -7.32 -6.03 -3.30
C ALA A 98 -6.15 -6.26 -2.32
N ALA A 99 -5.51 -5.19 -1.83
CA ALA A 99 -4.45 -5.31 -0.83
C ALA A 99 -4.97 -5.93 0.47
N ALA A 100 -6.16 -5.53 0.95
CA ALA A 100 -6.78 -6.09 2.14
C ALA A 100 -7.09 -7.59 2.00
N LYS A 101 -7.62 -7.99 0.84
CA LYS A 101 -8.00 -9.37 0.50
C LYS A 101 -6.80 -10.30 0.39
N TYR A 102 -5.78 -9.95 -0.40
CA TYR A 102 -4.69 -10.87 -0.71
C TYR A 102 -3.53 -10.81 0.30
N CYS A 103 -3.27 -9.64 0.89
CA CYS A 103 -2.13 -9.45 1.79
C CYS A 103 -2.53 -9.42 3.28
N GLU A 104 -3.78 -9.06 3.59
CA GLU A 104 -4.28 -8.85 4.95
C GLU A 104 -3.32 -8.02 5.82
N PRO A 105 -2.89 -6.82 5.37
CA PRO A 105 -1.89 -6.05 6.10
C PRO A 105 -2.43 -5.57 7.45
N GLY A 106 -1.52 -5.25 8.36
CA GLY A 106 -1.89 -4.64 9.64
C GLY A 106 -2.19 -3.14 9.52
N ILE A 107 -1.64 -2.48 8.48
CA ILE A 107 -1.78 -1.05 8.23
C ILE A 107 -1.89 -0.80 6.72
N ILE A 108 -2.90 -0.03 6.33
CA ILE A 108 -2.97 0.66 5.03
C ILE A 108 -2.95 2.16 5.33
N ASN A 109 -1.90 2.83 4.87
CA ASN A 109 -1.68 4.27 5.02
C ASN A 109 -1.92 4.94 3.66
N ILE A 110 -2.70 6.03 3.63
CA ILE A 110 -3.00 6.78 2.40
C ILE A 110 -2.62 8.25 2.64
N PRO A 111 -1.36 8.65 2.38
CA PRO A 111 -0.98 10.06 2.41
C PRO A 111 -1.75 10.84 1.32
N THR A 112 -2.39 11.94 1.71
CA THR A 112 -3.14 12.81 0.80
C THR A 112 -2.82 14.27 1.08
N ASN A 113 -2.90 15.13 0.07
CA ASN A 113 -2.79 16.58 0.23
C ASN A 113 -4.04 17.21 0.87
N GLY A 114 -5.13 16.45 1.05
CA GLY A 114 -6.35 16.90 1.72
C GLY A 114 -7.25 17.84 0.90
N SER A 115 -6.84 18.21 -0.32
CA SER A 115 -7.59 19.16 -1.16
C SER A 115 -8.92 18.60 -1.69
N LEU A 116 -9.04 17.28 -1.77
CA LEU A 116 -10.25 16.58 -2.21
C LEU A 116 -11.20 16.26 -1.04
N TYR A 117 -11.38 17.21 -0.12
CA TYR A 117 -12.11 17.05 1.15
C TYR A 117 -13.56 16.54 1.02
N LYS A 118 -14.20 16.69 -0.15
CA LYS A 118 -15.54 16.13 -0.42
C LYS A 118 -15.47 14.65 -0.81
N VAL A 119 -14.44 14.25 -1.56
CA VAL A 119 -14.29 12.90 -2.12
C VAL A 119 -13.62 11.95 -1.12
N ILE A 120 -12.67 12.46 -0.34
CA ILE A 120 -11.87 11.66 0.60
C ILE A 120 -12.78 10.92 1.61
N PRO A 121 -13.70 11.58 2.35
CA PRO A 121 -14.54 10.90 3.33
C PRO A 121 -15.42 9.82 2.70
N GLU A 122 -16.04 10.11 1.55
CA GLU A 122 -16.91 9.17 0.84
C GLU A 122 -16.16 7.88 0.45
N ARG A 123 -14.96 8.01 -0.11
CA ARG A 123 -14.16 6.84 -0.52
C ARG A 123 -13.58 6.07 0.66
N VAL A 124 -13.17 6.78 1.72
CA VAL A 124 -12.70 6.12 2.95
C VAL A 124 -13.85 5.36 3.60
N GLN A 125 -15.05 5.93 3.65
CA GLN A 125 -16.23 5.25 4.16
C GLN A 125 -16.56 4.01 3.32
N ALA A 126 -16.62 4.15 1.99
CA ALA A 126 -16.88 3.02 1.10
C ALA A 126 -15.83 1.90 1.25
N LEU A 127 -14.56 2.25 1.49
CA LEU A 127 -13.51 1.29 1.81
C LEU A 127 -13.81 0.57 3.13
N LEU A 128 -14.08 1.31 4.20
CA LEU A 128 -14.34 0.75 5.53
C LEU A 128 -15.56 -0.18 5.54
N GLU A 129 -16.62 0.14 4.80
CA GLU A 129 -17.83 -0.67 4.68
C GLU A 129 -17.61 -2.00 3.94
N GLN A 130 -16.57 -2.06 3.08
CA GLN A 130 -16.26 -3.23 2.25
C GLN A 130 -15.05 -4.03 2.75
N LEU A 131 -14.37 -3.57 3.81
CA LEU A 131 -13.23 -4.30 4.38
C LEU A 131 -13.68 -5.65 4.99
N PRO A 132 -12.94 -6.74 4.76
CA PRO A 132 -13.25 -8.08 5.26
C PRO A 132 -12.78 -8.37 6.70
#